data_AF-A0A959UZA6-F1
#
_entry.id   AF-A0A959UZA6-F1
#
_cell.length_a   1.000
_cell.length_b   1.000
_cell.length_c   1.000
_cell.angle_alpha   90.00
_cell.angle_beta   90.00
_cell.angle_gamma   90.00
#
_symmetry.space_group_name_H-M   'P 1'
#
loop_
_entity.id
_entity.type
_entity.pdbx_description
1 polymer ?
#
loop_
_entity_poly.entity_id
_entity_poly.type
_entity_poly.pdbx_seq_one_letter_code
_entity_poly.pdbx_strand_id
1 'polypeptide(L)'
;AHSGTFDPTTDPAGSYAYVVGVGCASDTGFVDVSISTPPDAGTDAVLSLCSDASPAALIGELGGTPLPGGAWTDPNGVPHSGTFDPAT
;
A
#
# COMPACT_ATOMS: atom_id res chain seq x y z
N ALA A 1 -6.61 27.91 8.01
CA ALA A 1 -8.01 27.48 8.06
C ALA A 1 -8.18 26.39 7.01
N HIS A 2 -8.48 25.17 7.43
CA HIS A 2 -8.71 24.04 6.52
C HIS A 2 -10.22 24.02 6.17
N SER A 3 -10.57 23.68 4.92
CA SER A 3 -11.90 23.90 4.35
C SER A 3 -13.00 22.95 4.87
N GLY A 4 -12.75 22.25 5.98
CA GLY A 4 -13.67 21.22 6.52
C GLY A 4 -13.76 19.96 5.66
N THR A 5 -12.96 19.87 4.59
CA THR A 5 -12.89 18.76 3.64
C THR A 5 -11.44 18.32 3.50
N PHE A 6 -11.11 17.12 3.97
CA PHE A 6 -9.76 16.55 3.91
C PHE A 6 -9.59 15.71 2.65
N ASP A 7 -8.62 16.07 1.81
CA ASP A 7 -8.22 15.28 0.65
C ASP A 7 -6.96 14.44 1.01
N PRO A 8 -7.08 13.12 1.18
CA PRO A 8 -5.96 12.26 1.57
C PRO A 8 -4.84 12.19 0.53
N THR A 9 -5.05 12.72 -0.69
CA THR A 9 -4.03 12.74 -1.75
C THR A 9 -3.13 13.98 -1.70
N THR A 10 -3.60 15.08 -1.13
CA THR A 10 -2.87 16.36 -1.08
C THR A 10 -2.65 16.89 0.33
N ASP A 11 -3.52 16.54 1.28
CA ASP A 11 -3.44 17.01 2.66
C ASP A 11 -2.55 16.08 3.50
N PRO A 12 -1.57 16.61 4.25
CA PRO A 12 -0.71 15.78 5.09
C PRO A 12 -1.48 15.17 6.27
N ALA A 13 -1.08 13.98 6.72
CA ALA A 13 -1.52 13.46 8.02
C ALA A 13 -1.08 14.41 9.15
N GLY A 14 -1.88 14.55 10.20
CA GLY A 14 -1.57 15.43 11.32
C GLY A 14 -2.79 15.93 12.09
N SER A 15 -2.52 16.84 13.03
CA SER A 15 -3.56 17.45 13.87
C SER A 15 -4.10 18.73 13.22
N TYR A 16 -5.39 18.75 12.96
CA TYR A 16 -6.11 19.86 12.34
C TYR A 16 -6.94 20.59 13.40
N ALA A 17 -6.61 21.87 13.63
CA ALA A 17 -7.33 22.72 14.56
C ALA A 17 -8.54 23.38 13.89
N TYR A 18 -9.70 23.35 14.56
CA TYR A 18 -10.88 24.10 14.17
C TYR A 18 -11.34 24.98 15.35
N VAL A 19 -11.71 26.23 15.04
CA VAL A 19 -12.11 27.22 16.04
C VAL A 19 -13.62 27.41 15.95
N VAL A 20 -14.32 27.22 17.06
CA VAL A 20 -15.75 27.48 17.20
C VAL A 20 -15.92 28.79 17.96
N GLY A 21 -16.58 29.76 17.33
CA GLY A 21 -16.73 31.10 17.92
C GLY A 21 -17.84 31.89 17.25
N VAL A 22 -19.10 31.52 17.49
CA VAL A 22 -20.24 32.38 17.17
C VAL A 22 -21.08 32.59 18.43
N GLY A 23 -20.95 33.77 19.05
CA GLY A 23 -21.76 34.19 20.20
C GLY A 23 -21.17 33.98 21.60
N CYS A 24 -20.01 33.32 21.74
CA CYS A 24 -19.27 33.13 23.00
C CYS A 24 -17.75 33.29 22.78
N ALA A 25 -16.95 33.19 23.84
CA ALA A 25 -15.49 33.10 23.71
C ALA A 25 -15.12 31.93 22.78
N SER A 26 -14.17 32.16 21.87
CA SER A 26 -13.75 31.15 20.91
C SER A 26 -13.08 29.96 21.63
N ASP A 27 -13.50 28.75 21.29
CA ASP A 27 -12.86 27.50 21.71
C ASP A 27 -12.21 26.81 20.51
N THR A 28 -11.16 26.02 20.74
CA THR A 28 -10.40 25.33 19.70
C THR A 28 -10.45 23.82 19.92
N GLY A 29 -11.01 23.09 18.95
CA GLY A 29 -10.95 21.64 18.87
C GLY A 29 -9.84 21.16 17.94
N PHE A 30 -9.37 19.93 18.15
CA PHE A 30 -8.37 19.27 17.31
C PHE A 30 -8.96 17.99 16.70
N VAL A 31 -8.59 17.71 15.45
CA VAL A 31 -8.89 16.47 14.74
C VAL A 31 -7.58 15.85 14.30
N ASP A 32 -7.24 14.69 14.83
CA ASP A 32 -6.06 13.94 14.39
C ASP A 32 -6.40 13.04 13.20
N VAL A 33 -5.74 13.28 12.08
CA VAL A 33 -5.94 12.53 10.84
C VAL A 33 -4.71 11.68 10.56
N SER A 34 -4.90 10.38 10.42
CA SER A 34 -3.88 9.43 9.96
C SER A 34 -4.20 8.95 8.55
N ILE A 35 -3.18 8.85 7.70
CA ILE A 35 -3.27 8.27 6.36
C ILE A 35 -2.61 6.89 6.41
N SER A 36 -3.36 5.85 6.04
CA SER A 36 -2.84 4.50 5.85
C SER A 36 -2.50 4.33 4.37
N THR A 37 -1.23 4.05 4.07
CA THR A 37 -0.83 3.63 2.74
C THR A 37 -1.21 2.15 2.53
N PRO A 38 -1.84 1.78 1.41
CA PRO A 38 -2.12 0.38 1.11
C PRO A 38 -0.81 -0.40 0.90
N PRO A 39 -0.81 -1.74 1.06
CA PRO A 39 0.36 -2.54 0.74
C PRO A 39 0.74 -2.41 -0.74
N ASP A 40 2.03 -2.22 -1.02
CA ASP A 40 2.57 -2.21 -2.39
C ASP A 40 2.79 -3.65 -2.86
N ALA A 41 2.10 -4.06 -3.92
CA ALA A 41 2.26 -5.38 -4.52
C ALA A 41 3.49 -5.48 -5.44
N GLY A 42 4.16 -4.36 -5.75
CA GLY A 42 5.21 -4.28 -6.76
C GLY A 42 4.67 -4.11 -8.18
N THR A 43 5.59 -4.04 -9.14
CA THR A 43 5.26 -3.94 -10.57
C THR A 43 5.54 -5.24 -11.32
N ASP A 44 4.81 -5.45 -12.40
CA ASP A 44 5.00 -6.60 -13.29
C ASP A 44 6.44 -6.70 -13.81
N ALA A 45 6.90 -7.93 -14.03
CA ALA A 45 8.24 -8.24 -14.48
C ALA A 45 8.27 -9.56 -15.27
N VAL A 46 9.20 -9.66 -16.21
CA VAL A 46 9.41 -10.89 -17.00
C VAL A 46 10.58 -11.66 -16.42
N LEU A 47 10.30 -12.86 -15.92
CA LEU A 47 11.29 -13.81 -15.44
C LEU A 47 11.59 -14.86 -16.51
N SER A 48 12.86 -14.99 -16.92
CA SER A 48 13.31 -16.02 -17.86
C SER A 48 14.24 -16.99 -17.16
N LEU A 49 13.84 -18.27 -17.08
CA LEU A 49 14.59 -19.33 -16.42
C LEU A 49 14.86 -20.49 -17.38
N CYS A 50 15.99 -21.15 -17.20
CA CYS A 50 16.26 -22.44 -17.84
C CYS A 50 15.46 -23.55 -17.12
N SER A 51 15.14 -24.64 -17.82
CA SER A 51 14.38 -25.77 -17.26
C SER A 51 15.11 -26.52 -16.14
N ASP A 52 16.41 -26.28 -15.98
CA ASP A 52 17.28 -26.85 -14.95
C ASP A 52 17.70 -25.81 -13.89
N ALA A 53 17.13 -24.61 -13.93
CA ALA A 53 17.42 -23.57 -12.95
C ALA A 53 16.85 -23.94 -11.57
N SER A 54 17.46 -23.39 -10.53
CA SER A 54 16.94 -23.53 -9.16
C SER A 54 15.60 -22.81 -9.00
N PRO A 55 14.74 -23.24 -8.04
CA PRO A 55 13.51 -22.53 -7.72
C PRO A 55 13.74 -21.06 -7.39
N ALA A 56 12.88 -20.19 -7.90
CA ALA A 56 12.92 -18.74 -7.71
C ALA A 56 11.71 -18.25 -6.91
N ALA A 57 11.94 -17.34 -5.96
CA ALA A 57 10.87 -16.70 -5.21
C ALA A 57 10.34 -15.48 -5.99
N LEU A 58 9.08 -15.54 -6.43
CA LEU A 58 8.50 -14.54 -7.35
C LEU A 58 8.52 -13.11 -6.81
N ILE A 59 8.48 -12.93 -5.48
CA ILE A 59 8.53 -11.61 -4.85
C ILE A 59 9.83 -10.86 -5.11
N GLY A 60 10.94 -11.57 -5.28
CA GLY A 60 12.23 -10.97 -5.60
C GLY A 60 12.36 -10.54 -7.06
N GLU A 61 11.48 -11.05 -7.92
CA GLU A 61 11.51 -10.83 -9.36
C GLU A 61 10.59 -9.67 -9.79
N LEU A 62 9.68 -9.24 -8.92
CA LEU A 62 8.84 -8.07 -9.16
C LEU A 62 9.67 -6.78 -9.15
N GLY A 63 9.26 -5.80 -9.94
CA GLY A 63 9.84 -4.45 -9.87
C GLY A 63 9.30 -3.63 -8.69
N GLY A 64 9.95 -2.49 -8.41
CA GLY A 64 9.55 -1.58 -7.33
C GLY A 64 10.01 -2.04 -5.95
N THR A 65 9.14 -1.85 -4.95
CA THR A 65 9.38 -2.23 -3.54
C THR A 65 8.21 -3.08 -3.01
N PRO A 66 7.99 -4.29 -3.56
CA PRO A 66 6.89 -5.16 -3.14
C PRO A 66 6.99 -5.48 -1.65
N LEU A 67 5.87 -5.32 -0.94
CA LEU A 67 5.79 -5.66 0.47
C LEU A 67 5.53 -7.16 0.66
N PRO A 68 6.22 -7.82 1.61
CA PRO A 68 5.94 -9.21 1.95
C PRO A 68 4.60 -9.36 2.68
N GLY A 69 4.04 -10.57 2.67
CA GLY A 69 2.82 -10.93 3.40
C GLY A 69 1.55 -11.00 2.55
N GLY A 70 1.64 -10.76 1.24
CA GLY A 70 0.57 -11.02 0.29
C GLY A 70 0.40 -12.51 -0.07
N ALA A 71 -0.59 -12.80 -0.92
CA ALA A 71 -0.84 -14.13 -1.46
C ALA A 71 -0.61 -14.15 -2.98
N TRP A 72 -0.03 -15.25 -3.48
CA TRP A 72 0.14 -15.48 -4.91
C TRP A 72 -1.02 -16.31 -5.44
N THR A 73 -1.46 -16.01 -6.65
CA THR A 73 -2.44 -16.82 -7.38
C THR A 73 -1.96 -17.07 -8.80
N ASP A 74 -2.33 -18.22 -9.34
CA ASP A 74 -2.12 -18.54 -10.75
C ASP A 74 -3.12 -17.77 -11.65
N PRO A 75 -2.99 -17.82 -12.98
CA PRO A 75 -3.93 -17.18 -13.90
C PRO A 75 -5.38 -17.68 -13.81
N ASN A 76 -5.64 -18.82 -13.16
CA ASN A 76 -6.98 -19.37 -12.92
C ASN A 76 -7.53 -18.97 -11.54
N GLY A 77 -6.79 -18.20 -10.75
CA GLY A 77 -7.17 -17.77 -9.40
C GLY A 77 -6.91 -18.82 -8.31
N VAL A 78 -6.13 -19.87 -8.60
CA VAL A 78 -5.75 -20.90 -7.63
C VAL A 78 -4.58 -20.39 -6.78
N PRO A 79 -4.58 -20.62 -5.44
CA PRO A 79 -3.44 -20.25 -4.60
C PRO A 79 -2.13 -20.86 -5.09
N HIS A 80 -1.10 -20.02 -5.19
CA HIS A 80 0.26 -20.40 -5.56
C HIS A 80 1.19 -20.19 -4.36
N SER A 81 2.26 -20.99 -4.27
CA SER A 81 3.21 -20.92 -3.15
C SER A 81 4.07 -19.64 -3.15
N GLY A 82 4.13 -18.95 -4.29
CA GLY A 82 5.03 -17.81 -4.50
C GLY A 82 6.45 -18.20 -4.90
N THR A 83 6.73 -19.49 -5.04
CA THR A 83 8.00 -20.02 -5.54
C THR A 83 7.75 -20.78 -6.83
N PHE A 84 8.46 -20.41 -7.89
CA PHE A 84 8.40 -21.11 -9.18
C PHE A 84 9.63 -22.00 -9.33
N ASP A 85 9.41 -23.30 -9.54
CA ASP A 85 10.46 -24.28 -9.85
C ASP A 85 10.34 -24.67 -11.33
N PRO A 86 11.30 -24.28 -12.19
CA PRO A 86 11.24 -24.64 -13.61
C PRO A 86 11.54 -26.12 -13.89
N ALA A 87 12.01 -26.89 -12.91
CA ALA A 87 12.32 -28.30 -13.05
C ALA A 87 11.14 -29.25 -12.77
N THR A 88 9.99 -28.74 -12.30
CA THR A 88 8.79 -29.52 -11.92
C THR A 88 7.49 -28.79 -12.23
#